data_AF-A0A1H2GUS5-F1
#
_entry.id   AF-A0A1H2GUS5-F1
#
_cell.length_a   1.000
_cell.length_b   1.000
_cell.length_c   1.000
_cell.angle_alpha   90.00
_cell.angle_beta   90.00
_cell.angle_gamma   90.00
#
_symmetry.space_group_name_H-M   'P 1'
#
loop_
_entity.id
_entity.type
_entity.pdbx_description
1 polymer ?
#
loop_
_entity_poly.entity_id
_entity_poly.type
_entity_poly.pdbx_seq_one_letter_code
_entity_poly.pdbx_strand_id
1 'polypeptide(L)' 'MNKNQIKGKANEVKGKIKEIVGKVTGDKSTEYEGKAEKIGGKVQGKVGDITNDANKEKK' A
#
# COMPACT_ATOMS: atom_id res chain seq x y z
N MET A 1 -8.22 11.82 -11.70
CA MET A 1 -7.58 10.94 -10.69
C MET A 1 -8.68 10.21 -9.93
N ASN A 2 -8.67 8.88 -9.91
CA ASN A 2 -9.71 8.09 -9.22
C ASN A 2 -9.46 8.08 -7.70
N LYS A 3 -10.53 8.14 -6.89
CA LYS A 3 -10.46 8.15 -5.41
C LYS A 3 -9.64 6.98 -4.84
N ASN A 4 -9.65 5.82 -5.50
CA ASN A 4 -8.83 4.67 -5.11
C ASN A 4 -7.32 4.90 -5.23
N GLN A 5 -6.85 5.62 -6.25
CA GLN A 5 -5.42 5.91 -6.42
C GLN A 5 -4.92 6.89 -5.34
N ILE A 6 -5.75 7.86 -4.96
CA ILE A 6 -5.44 8.81 -3.87
C ILE A 6 -5.37 8.05 -2.54
N LYS A 7 -6.31 7.14 -2.28
CA LYS A 7 -6.33 6.31 -1.07
C LYS A 7 -5.12 5.38 -0.99
N GLY A 8 -4.70 4.80 -2.12
CA GLY A 8 -3.48 3.99 -2.21
C GLY A 8 -2.21 4.80 -1.89
N LYS A 9 -2.06 5.99 -2.49
CA LYS A 9 -0.94 6.90 -2.18
C LYS A 9 -0.93 7.34 -0.72
N ALA A 10 -2.09 7.65 -0.14
CA ALA A 10 -2.20 8.04 1.26
C ALA A 10 -1.75 6.91 2.21
N ASN A 11 -2.16 5.67 1.95
CA ASN A 11 -1.71 4.52 2.73
C ASN A 11 -0.21 4.26 2.56
N GLU A 12 0.34 4.44 1.36
CA GLU A 12 1.78 4.25 1.13
C GLU A 12 2.62 5.28 1.91
N VAL A 13 2.17 6.53 1.96
CA VAL A 13 2.80 7.58 2.78
C VAL A 13 2.68 7.24 4.26
N LYS A 14 1.51 6.83 4.73
CA LYS A 14 1.27 6.47 6.13
C LYS A 14 2.15 5.29 6.57
N GLY A 15 2.30 4.26 5.73
CA GLY A 15 3.18 3.13 5.98
C GLY A 15 4.66 3.52 6.05
N LYS A 16 5.12 4.43 5.16
CA LYS A 16 6.49 4.98 5.24
C LYS A 16 6.73 5.74 6.55
N ILE A 17 5.75 6.52 7.00
CA ILE A 17 5.85 7.24 8.27
C ILE A 17 5.95 6.26 9.44
N LYS A 18 5.12 5.21 9.48
CA LYS A 18 5.21 4.14 10.50
C LYS A 18 6.58 3.45 10.48
N GLU A 19 7.12 3.10 9.30
CA GLU A 19 8.48 2.52 9.20
C GLU A 19 9.55 3.44 9.77
N ILE A 20 9.51 4.73 9.45
CA ILE A 20 10.50 5.71 9.93
C ILE A 20 10.37 5.89 11.44
N VAL A 21 9.14 6.07 11.94
CA VAL A 21 8.88 6.24 13.37
C VAL A 21 9.35 5.01 14.13
N GLY A 22 8.98 3.79 13.71
CA GLY A 22 9.41 2.55 14.33
C GLY A 22 10.93 2.37 14.34
N LYS A 23 11.62 2.75 13.26
CA LYS A 23 13.09 2.76 13.23
C LYS A 23 13.71 3.74 14.22
N VAL A 24 13.16 4.95 14.31
CA VAL A 24 13.69 6.03 15.14
C VAL A 24 13.41 5.77 16.63
N THR A 25 12.24 5.24 16.96
CA THR A 25 11.86 4.91 18.35
C THR A 25 12.35 3.52 18.79
N GLY A 26 12.86 2.70 17.87
CA GLY A 26 13.26 1.31 18.15
C GLY A 26 12.07 0.34 18.29
N ASP A 27 10.87 0.79 17.94
CA ASP A 27 9.63 0.01 18.06
C ASP A 27 9.48 -0.93 16.85
N LYS A 28 9.90 -2.20 17.06
CA LYS A 28 9.81 -3.25 16.04
C LYS A 28 8.37 -3.48 15.59
N SER A 29 7.38 -3.40 16.48
CA SER A 29 5.97 -3.60 16.12
C SER A 29 5.51 -2.60 15.06
N THR A 30 5.86 -1.33 15.24
CA THR A 30 5.53 -0.26 14.30
C THR A 30 6.24 -0.42 12.94
N GLU A 31 7.50 -0.89 12.94
CA GLU A 31 8.22 -1.22 11.69
C GLU A 31 7.56 -2.39 10.95
N TYR A 32 7.20 -3.45 11.67
CA TYR A 32 6.55 -4.63 11.10
C TYR A 32 5.17 -4.31 10.54
N GLU A 33 4.37 -3.51 11.25
CA GLU A 33 3.09 -3.00 10.76
C GLU A 33 3.28 -2.22 9.44
N GLY A 34 4.24 -1.30 9.39
CA GLY A 34 4.52 -0.52 8.19
C GLY A 34 4.89 -1.39 6.98
N LYS A 35 5.74 -2.41 7.18
CA LYS A 35 6.10 -3.39 6.15
C LYS A 35 4.91 -4.25 5.71
N ALA A 36 4.10 -4.74 6.65
CA ALA A 36 2.93 -5.55 6.35
C ALA A 36 1.88 -4.77 5.54
N GLU A 37 1.61 -3.51 5.92
CA GLU A 37 0.70 -2.60 5.20
C GLU A 37 1.18 -2.36 3.76
N LYS A 38 2.50 -2.23 3.55
CA LYS A 38 3.13 -2.04 2.24
C LYS A 38 3.00 -3.28 1.34
N ILE A 39 3.18 -4.47 1.91
CA ILE A 39 3.02 -5.74 1.20
C ILE A 39 1.56 -5.95 0.82
N GLY A 40 0.64 -5.77 1.78
CA GLY A 40 -0.81 -5.85 1.53
C GLY A 40 -1.25 -4.87 0.45
N GLY A 41 -0.80 -3.61 0.52
CA GLY A 41 -1.10 -2.59 -0.49
C GLY A 41 -0.57 -2.93 -1.89
N LYS A 42 0.64 -3.49 -2.00
CA LYS A 42 1.20 -3.95 -3.29
C LYS A 42 0.42 -5.14 -3.86
N VAL A 43 -0.01 -6.07 -3.02
CA VAL A 43 -0.82 -7.22 -3.43
C VAL A 43 -2.18 -6.74 -3.91
N GLN A 44 -2.85 -5.85 -3.16
CA GLN A 44 -4.11 -5.24 -3.58
C GLN A 44 -3.98 -4.45 -4.89
N GLY A 45 -2.86 -3.72 -5.05
CA GLY A 45 -2.54 -3.01 -6.29
C GLY A 45 -2.43 -3.97 -7.47
N LYS A 46 -1.61 -5.02 -7.37
CA LYS A 46 -1.45 -6.03 -8.43
C LYS A 46 -2.74 -6.75 -8.78
N VAL A 47 -3.54 -7.15 -7.78
CA VAL A 47 -4.83 -7.81 -8.02
C VAL A 47 -5.80 -6.83 -8.70
N GLY A 48 -5.80 -5.57 -8.28
CA GLY A 48 -6.57 -4.50 -8.91
C GLY A 48 -6.15 -4.25 -10.36
N ASP A 49 -4.86 -4.21 -10.65
CA ASP A 49 -4.32 -4.05 -12.01
C ASP A 49 -4.70 -5.25 -12.90
N ILE A 50 -4.52 -6.49 -12.43
CA ILE A 50 -4.94 -7.70 -13.18
C ILE A 50 -6.43 -7.69 -13.47
N THR A 51 -7.25 -7.32 -12.48
CA THR A 51 -8.70 -7.22 -12.65
C THR A 51 -9.07 -6.12 -13.64
N ASN A 52 -8.33 -5.01 -13.65
CA ASN A 52 -8.56 -3.88 -14.53
C ASN A 52 -8.10 -4.17 -15.97
N ASP A 53 -6.99 -4.89 -16.16
CA ASP A 53 -6.52 -5.39 -17.46
C ASP A 53 -7.52 -6.41 -18.04
N ALA A 54 -7.97 -7.38 -17.24
CA ALA A 54 -8.97 -8.37 -17.66
C ALA A 54 -10.34 -7.75 -18.02
N ASN A 55 -10.69 -6.59 -17.43
CA ASN A 55 -11.89 -5.84 -17.80
C ASN A 55 -11.68 -4.94 -19.02
N LYS A 56 -10.43 -4.55 -19.33
CA LYS A 56 -10.10 -3.76 -20.53
C LYS A 56 -10.09 -4.60 -21.80
N GLU A 57 -9.70 -5.87 -21.74
CA GLU A 57 -9.74 -6.79 -22.91
C GLU A 57 -11.17 -7.18 -23.35
N LYS A 58 -12.19 -6.95 -22.52
CA LYS A 58 -13.58 -7.29 -22.83
C LYS A 58 -14.40 -6.15 -23.45
N LYS A 59 -13.79 -5.03 -23.84
CA LYS A 59 -14.47 -3.88 -24.44
C LYS A 59 -13.91 -3.57 -25.82
#